data_AF-R1CTC9-F1
#
_entry.id   AF-R1CTC9-F1
#
_cell.length_a   1.000
_cell.length_b   1.000
_cell.length_c   1.000
_cell.angle_alpha   90.00
_cell.angle_beta   90.00
_cell.angle_gamma   90.00
#
_symmetry.space_group_name_H-M   'P 1'
#
loop_
_entity.id
_entity.type
_entity.pdbx_description
1 polymer ?
#
loop_
_entity_poly.entity_id
_entity_poly.type
_entity_poly.pdbx_seq_one_letter_code
_entity_poly.pdbx_strand_id
1 'polypeptide(L)'
;GLPAANSHYGYHLVAWHLLFALTGQVYSARSRSLTFAPALRGRFELPVLVPAVAATLSRGSDGECTLAVAAAGSASLVLHTLSVDGVAPPAGVLPVKLAPGQRVSWGGGAGARTKVTLSSLKPVD
;
A
#
# COMPACT_ATOMS: atom_id res chain seq x y z
N GLY A 1 -20.76 19.26 -40.78
CA GLY A 1 -20.61 17.83 -40.47
C GLY A 1 -20.97 17.62 -39.03
N LEU A 2 -21.86 16.67 -38.73
CA LEU A 2 -22.08 16.23 -37.35
C LEU A 2 -20.77 15.61 -36.82
N PRO A 3 -20.40 15.83 -35.55
CA PRO A 3 -19.25 15.16 -34.97
C PRO A 3 -19.56 13.66 -34.90
N ALA A 4 -18.93 12.90 -35.79
CA ALA A 4 -18.95 11.46 -35.79
C ALA A 4 -18.34 10.97 -34.48
N ALA A 5 -19.05 10.09 -33.78
CA ALA A 5 -18.67 9.46 -32.53
C ALA A 5 -17.18 9.05 -32.47
N ASN A 6 -16.40 9.70 -31.61
CA ASN A 6 -15.06 9.26 -31.24
C ASN A 6 -15.19 8.46 -29.92
N SER A 7 -15.06 7.13 -30.01
CA SER A 7 -15.09 6.18 -28.88
C SER A 7 -13.93 6.33 -27.87
N HIS A 8 -13.05 7.31 -28.03
CA HIS A 8 -11.77 7.43 -27.31
C HIS A 8 -11.80 8.32 -26.06
N TYR A 9 -12.94 8.91 -25.67
CA TYR A 9 -13.02 9.70 -24.43
C TYR A 9 -13.02 8.86 -23.14
N GLY A 10 -13.33 7.56 -23.22
CA GLY A 10 -13.36 6.66 -22.06
C GLY A 10 -11.99 6.18 -21.59
N TYR A 11 -10.97 6.22 -22.45
CA TYR A 11 -9.67 5.60 -22.15
C TYR A 11 -8.93 6.31 -21.00
N HIS A 12 -9.09 7.63 -20.91
CA HIS A 12 -8.45 8.43 -19.86
C HIS A 12 -9.13 8.29 -18.49
N LEU A 13 -10.40 7.88 -18.45
CA LEU A 13 -11.13 7.63 -17.20
C LEU A 13 -10.88 6.21 -16.63
N VAL A 14 -10.28 5.30 -17.39
CA VAL A 14 -10.11 3.88 -16.98
C VAL A 14 -8.80 3.60 -16.25
N ALA A 15 -7.71 4.31 -16.59
CA ALA A 15 -6.38 3.97 -16.09
C ALA A 15 -6.25 4.07 -14.55
N TRP A 16 -6.87 5.07 -13.94
CA TRP A 16 -6.84 5.24 -12.47
C TRP A 16 -7.65 4.18 -11.74
N HIS A 17 -8.77 3.73 -12.32
CA HIS A 17 -9.59 2.66 -11.75
C HIS A 17 -8.88 1.31 -11.81
N LEU A 18 -8.01 1.09 -12.81
CA LEU A 18 -7.21 -0.14 -12.89
C LEU A 18 -6.29 -0.30 -11.67
N LEU A 19 -5.69 0.76 -11.14
CA LEU A 19 -4.85 0.67 -9.95
C LEU A 19 -5.66 0.25 -8.72
N PHE A 20 -6.86 0.80 -8.53
CA PHE A 20 -7.75 0.38 -7.45
C PHE A 20 -8.21 -1.08 -7.62
N ALA A 21 -8.53 -1.49 -8.85
CA ALA A 21 -8.92 -2.87 -9.14
C ALA A 21 -7.77 -3.87 -8.90
N LEU A 22 -6.53 -3.50 -9.22
CA LEU A 22 -5.34 -4.34 -9.01
C LEU A 22 -4.95 -4.45 -7.54
N THR A 23 -5.06 -3.35 -6.79
CA THR A 23 -4.67 -3.29 -5.37
C THR A 23 -5.75 -3.85 -4.44
N GLY A 24 -7.02 -3.77 -4.84
CA GLY A 24 -8.16 -3.99 -3.94
C GLY A 24 -8.11 -3.05 -2.73
N GLN A 25 -7.50 -1.86 -2.87
CA GLN A 25 -7.26 -0.97 -1.75
C GLN A 25 -8.59 -0.36 -1.26
N VAL A 26 -8.82 -0.46 0.06
CA VAL A 26 -9.90 0.27 0.74
C VAL A 26 -9.27 1.11 1.85
N TYR A 27 -9.47 2.42 1.76
CA TYR A 27 -8.99 3.39 2.74
C TYR A 27 -10.14 4.13 3.40
N SER A 28 -10.09 4.27 4.72
CA SER A 28 -11.01 5.09 5.51
C SER A 28 -10.22 6.01 6.42
N ALA A 29 -10.27 7.32 6.13
CA ALA A 29 -9.64 8.34 6.96
C ALA A 29 -10.28 8.42 8.36
N ARG A 30 -11.61 8.21 8.45
CA ARG A 30 -12.37 8.29 9.70
C ARG A 30 -11.95 7.21 10.69
N SER A 31 -11.82 5.97 10.24
CA SER A 31 -11.39 4.84 11.08
C SER A 31 -9.87 4.61 11.05
N ARG A 32 -9.13 5.38 10.26
CA ARG A 32 -7.71 5.16 9.95
C ARG A 32 -7.41 3.71 9.59
N SER A 33 -8.23 3.18 8.67
CA SER A 33 -8.12 1.82 8.18
C SER A 33 -7.59 1.84 6.76
N LEU A 34 -6.62 0.96 6.49
CA LEU A 34 -6.08 0.73 5.16
C LEU A 34 -5.98 -0.77 4.93
N THR A 35 -6.77 -1.29 4.00
CA THR A 35 -6.78 -2.72 3.69
C THR A 35 -6.56 -2.93 2.20
N PHE A 36 -5.99 -4.08 1.86
CA PHE A 36 -5.70 -4.47 0.48
C PHE A 36 -6.17 -5.89 0.23
N ALA A 37 -6.68 -6.14 -0.97
CA ALA A 37 -6.98 -7.46 -1.51
C ALA A 37 -6.43 -7.54 -2.95
N PRO A 38 -5.10 -7.58 -3.13
CA PRO A 38 -4.50 -7.50 -4.45
C PRO A 38 -4.91 -8.67 -5.34
N ALA A 39 -5.28 -8.38 -6.59
CA ALA A 39 -5.58 -9.43 -7.57
C ALA A 39 -4.31 -10.19 -8.01
N LEU A 40 -3.12 -9.61 -7.74
CA LEU A 40 -1.82 -10.17 -8.07
C LEU A 40 -1.44 -11.31 -7.12
N ARG A 41 -1.01 -12.44 -7.68
CA ARG A 41 -0.48 -13.57 -6.93
C ARG A 41 1.05 -13.50 -6.84
N GLY A 42 1.61 -13.89 -5.70
CA GLY A 42 3.07 -13.95 -5.50
C GLY A 42 3.70 -12.60 -5.18
N ARG A 43 4.87 -12.32 -5.75
CA ARG A 43 5.63 -11.09 -5.54
C ARG A 43 4.97 -9.92 -6.27
N PHE A 44 4.79 -8.81 -5.59
CA PHE A 44 4.30 -7.57 -6.21
C PHE A 44 4.87 -6.33 -5.53
N GLU A 45 4.74 -5.21 -6.23
CA GLU A 45 4.96 -3.86 -5.71
C GLU A 45 3.85 -2.97 -6.25
N LEU A 46 3.13 -2.30 -5.35
CA LEU A 46 1.90 -1.60 -5.64
C LEU A 46 1.90 -0.21 -4.99
N PRO A 47 1.39 0.82 -5.67
CA PRO A 47 1.25 2.14 -5.07
C PRO A 47 0.16 2.14 -3.99
N VAL A 48 0.37 2.92 -2.94
CA VAL A 48 -0.62 3.19 -1.91
C VAL A 48 -1.29 4.53 -2.20
N LEU A 49 -2.59 4.51 -2.44
CA LEU A 49 -3.37 5.65 -2.88
C LEU A 49 -4.03 6.33 -1.68
N VAL A 50 -3.24 6.90 -0.77
CA VAL A 50 -3.70 7.66 0.41
C VAL A 50 -3.37 9.15 0.23
N PRO A 51 -4.31 10.07 0.54
CA PRO A 51 -4.07 11.50 0.35
C PRO A 51 -2.80 12.00 1.07
N ALA A 52 -2.00 12.80 0.39
CA ALA A 52 -0.76 13.42 0.87
C ALA A 52 0.35 12.45 1.33
N VAL A 53 0.18 11.14 1.17
CA VAL A 53 1.18 10.13 1.54
C VAL A 53 1.64 9.42 0.27
N ALA A 54 2.92 9.58 -0.08
CA ALA A 54 3.57 8.74 -1.08
C ALA A 54 4.04 7.46 -0.39
N ALA A 55 3.43 6.32 -0.69
CA ALA A 55 3.78 5.04 -0.09
C ALA A 55 3.64 3.89 -1.09
N THR A 56 4.34 2.79 -0.78
CA THR A 56 4.37 1.57 -1.57
C THR A 56 4.06 0.37 -0.68
N LEU A 57 3.22 -0.52 -1.19
CA LEU A 57 2.99 -1.84 -0.63
C LEU A 57 3.70 -2.88 -1.49
N SER A 58 4.53 -3.71 -0.89
CA SER A 58 5.16 -4.83 -1.59
C SER A 58 4.91 -6.15 -0.88
N ARG A 59 4.96 -7.24 -1.65
CA ARG A 59 4.99 -8.60 -1.14
C ARG A 59 6.21 -9.31 -1.72
N GLY A 60 7.06 -9.86 -0.86
CA GLY A 60 8.20 -10.68 -1.23
C GLY A 60 7.81 -12.08 -1.72
N SER A 61 8.78 -12.82 -2.25
CA SER A 61 8.58 -14.23 -2.65
C SER A 61 8.31 -15.17 -1.46
N ASP A 62 8.75 -14.77 -0.28
CA ASP A 62 8.51 -15.42 1.02
C ASP A 62 7.12 -15.14 1.60
N GLY A 63 6.35 -14.25 0.98
CA GLY A 63 5.05 -13.81 1.45
C GLY A 63 5.11 -12.69 2.50
N GLU A 64 6.29 -12.15 2.80
CA GLU A 64 6.41 -10.97 3.66
C GLU A 64 5.82 -9.75 2.94
N CYS A 65 4.87 -9.08 3.59
CA CYS A 65 4.28 -7.84 3.15
C CYS A 65 5.01 -6.67 3.79
N THR A 66 5.34 -5.65 3.02
CA THR A 66 5.99 -4.42 3.50
C THR A 66 5.21 -3.21 3.04
N LEU A 67 4.90 -2.31 3.97
CA LEU A 67 4.35 -0.98 3.70
C LEU A 67 5.43 0.06 4.00
N ALA A 68 5.82 0.84 3.01
CA ALA A 68 6.87 1.85 3.13
C ALA A 68 6.35 3.23 2.71
N VAL A 69 6.63 4.27 3.51
CA VAL A 69 6.37 5.66 3.15
C VAL A 69 7.63 6.25 2.53
N ALA A 70 7.50 6.86 1.36
CA ALA A 70 8.62 7.49 0.66
C ALA A 70 9.21 8.65 1.48
N ALA A 71 10.54 8.76 1.48
CA ALA A 71 11.26 9.80 2.22
C ALA A 71 10.98 11.22 1.71
N ALA A 72 10.66 11.37 0.42
CA ALA A 72 10.33 12.65 -0.20
C ALA A 72 8.93 13.19 0.19
N GLY A 73 8.12 12.40 0.90
CA GLY A 73 6.83 12.85 1.41
C GLY A 73 6.96 13.76 2.63
N SER A 74 5.93 14.57 2.90
CA SER A 74 5.87 15.44 4.09
C SER A 74 4.88 14.94 5.15
N ALA A 75 3.99 14.01 4.81
CA ALA A 75 2.95 13.53 5.71
C ALA A 75 3.31 12.15 6.31
N SER A 76 2.92 11.97 7.58
CA SER A 76 2.98 10.66 8.25
C SER A 76 1.69 9.88 8.05
N LEU A 77 1.81 8.56 7.91
CA LEU A 77 0.70 7.63 7.81
C LEU A 77 0.41 7.03 9.19
N VAL A 78 -0.80 7.22 9.69
CA VAL A 78 -1.26 6.65 10.96
C VAL A 78 -2.45 5.73 10.71
N LEU A 79 -2.32 4.46 11.07
CA LEU A 79 -3.31 3.42 10.82
C LEU A 79 -3.65 2.66 12.10
N HIS A 80 -4.93 2.56 12.42
CA HIS A 80 -5.47 1.67 13.46
C HIS A 80 -5.77 0.27 12.91
N THR A 81 -5.95 0.16 11.60
CA THR A 81 -6.15 -1.12 10.92
C THR A 81 -5.31 -1.16 9.66
N LEU A 82 -4.53 -2.22 9.53
CA LEU A 82 -3.73 -2.51 8.35
C LEU A 82 -3.86 -4.00 8.04
N SER A 83 -4.18 -4.37 6.82
CA SER A 83 -4.18 -5.77 6.39
C SER A 83 -4.00 -5.93 4.89
N VAL A 84 -3.36 -7.02 4.48
CA VAL A 84 -3.29 -7.46 3.09
C VAL A 84 -3.83 -8.88 3.02
N ASP A 85 -4.85 -9.12 2.19
CA ASP A 85 -5.59 -10.39 2.12
C ASP A 85 -6.09 -10.88 3.49
N GLY A 86 -6.54 -9.94 4.34
CA GLY A 86 -6.96 -10.22 5.72
C GLY A 86 -5.84 -10.50 6.71
N VAL A 87 -4.58 -10.57 6.27
CA VAL A 87 -3.41 -10.75 7.15
C VAL A 87 -2.95 -9.39 7.67
N ALA A 88 -3.12 -9.18 8.97
CA ALA A 88 -2.71 -7.97 9.67
C ALA A 88 -1.31 -8.09 10.29
N PRO A 89 -0.63 -6.97 10.56
CA PRO A 89 0.54 -6.95 11.44
C PRO A 89 0.20 -7.48 12.84
N PRO A 90 1.20 -7.94 13.62
CA PRO A 90 0.99 -8.38 15.00
C PRO A 90 0.31 -7.31 15.86
N ALA A 91 -0.52 -7.72 16.83
CA ALA A 91 -1.34 -6.83 17.64
C ALA A 91 -0.55 -5.71 18.36
N GLY A 92 0.73 -5.94 18.71
CA GLY A 92 1.59 -4.94 19.36
C GLY A 92 2.15 -3.85 18.43
N VAL A 93 1.93 -3.94 17.12
CA VAL A 93 2.42 -2.97 16.13
C VAL A 93 1.36 -1.91 15.79
N LEU A 94 0.09 -2.18 16.11
CA LEU A 94 -0.99 -1.24 15.90
C LEU A 94 -1.13 -0.28 17.11
N PRO A 95 -1.35 1.03 16.90
CA PRO A 95 -1.45 1.70 15.60
C PRO A 95 -0.09 1.84 14.90
N VAL A 96 -0.07 1.55 13.60
CA VAL A 96 1.09 1.77 12.75
C VAL A 96 1.23 3.26 12.53
N LYS A 97 2.39 3.82 12.89
CA LYS A 97 2.76 5.22 12.62
C LYS A 97 4.03 5.21 11.79
N LEU A 98 3.93 5.65 10.53
CA LEU A 98 5.04 5.72 9.60
C LEU A 98 5.26 7.18 9.20
N ALA A 99 6.38 7.74 9.62
CA ALA A 99 6.89 8.99 9.07
C ALA A 99 7.51 8.76 7.67
N PRO A 100 7.75 9.82 6.88
CA PRO A 100 8.50 9.73 5.64
C PRO A 100 9.82 8.94 5.82
N GLY A 101 10.08 7.99 4.93
CA GLY A 101 11.26 7.13 4.96
C GLY A 101 11.14 5.91 5.89
N GLN A 102 10.02 5.75 6.60
CA GLN A 102 9.79 4.60 7.47
C GLN A 102 8.99 3.50 6.76
N ARG A 103 9.14 2.27 7.25
CA ARG A 103 8.41 1.11 6.78
C ARG A 103 8.02 0.16 7.91
N VAL A 104 7.03 -0.67 7.65
CA VAL A 104 6.63 -1.80 8.48
C VAL A 104 6.52 -3.04 7.60
N SER A 105 7.01 -4.17 8.11
CA SER A 105 6.98 -5.47 7.42
C SER A 105 6.32 -6.52 8.32
N TRP A 106 5.50 -7.39 7.74
CA TRP A 106 4.79 -8.47 8.43
C TRP A 106 4.42 -9.61 7.46
N GLY A 107 4.17 -10.81 7.99
CA GLY A 107 3.94 -12.00 7.16
C GLY A 107 5.22 -12.82 6.94
N GLY A 108 5.13 -13.87 6.11
CA GLY A 108 6.17 -14.89 5.91
C GLY A 108 5.79 -16.26 6.49
N GLY A 109 6.02 -17.34 5.74
CA GLY A 109 5.55 -18.70 6.06
C GLY A 109 6.17 -19.37 7.30
N ALA A 110 5.30 -20.12 8.01
CA ALA A 110 5.53 -21.20 8.99
C ALA A 110 6.72 -21.07 9.97
N GLY A 111 6.49 -20.43 11.13
CA GLY A 111 7.38 -20.51 12.30
C GLY A 111 8.44 -19.42 12.41
N ALA A 112 8.51 -18.49 11.46
CA ALA A 112 9.42 -17.35 11.54
C ALA A 112 8.89 -16.30 12.53
N ARG A 113 9.67 -16.00 13.57
CA ARG A 113 9.49 -14.82 14.41
C ARG A 113 9.28 -13.61 13.50
N THR A 114 8.12 -12.96 13.62
CA THR A 114 7.79 -11.73 12.88
C THR A 114 8.84 -10.67 13.23
N LYS A 115 9.73 -10.37 12.30
CA LYS A 115 10.78 -9.37 12.48
C LYS A 115 10.21 -8.02 12.07
N VAL A 116 9.56 -7.34 13.01
CA VAL A 116 9.14 -5.95 12.80
C VAL A 116 10.39 -5.07 12.74
N THR A 117 10.87 -4.79 11.53
CA THR A 117 12.05 -3.94 11.33
C THR A 117 11.60 -2.52 11.02
N LEU A 118 11.38 -1.72 12.07
CA LEU A 118 11.31 -0.26 11.94
C LEU A 118 12.71 0.23 11.56
N SER A 119 12.93 0.47 10.26
CA SER A 119 14.21 0.96 9.74
C SER A 119 13.97 2.25 8.97
N SER A 120 14.76 3.27 9.30
CA SER A 120 14.82 4.52 8.54
C SER A 120 15.55 4.26 7.23
N LEU A 121 14.93 4.60 6.09
CA LEU A 121 15.64 4.64 4.82
C LEU A 121 16.69 5.75 4.89
N LYS A 122 17.96 5.40 4.66
CA LYS A 122 19.02 6.41 4.52
C LYS A 122 18.71 7.28 3.29
N PRO A 123 18.87 8.62 3.38
CA PRO A 123 18.79 9.45 2.20
C PRO A 123 19.88 9.02 1.20
N VAL A 124 19.53 9.00 -0.08
CA VAL A 124 20.49 8.86 -1.17
C VAL A 124 21.05 10.27 -1.40
N ASP A 125 22.37 10.42 -1.20
CA ASP A 125 23.12 11.66 -1.42
C ASP A 125 23.06 12.14 -2.88
#